data_AF-A0A6N6MFW0-F1
#
_entry.id   AF-A0A6N6MFW0-F1
#
_cell.length_a   1.000
_cell.length_b   1.000
_cell.length_c   1.000
_cell.angle_alpha   90.00
_cell.angle_beta   90.00
_cell.angle_gamma   90.00
#
_symmetry.space_group_name_H-M   'P 1'
#
loop_
_entity.id
_entity.type
_entity.pdbx_description
1 polymer ?
#
loop_
_entity_poly.entity_id
_entity_poly.type
_entity_poly.pdbx_seq_one_letter_code
_entity_poly.pdbx_strand_id
1 'polypeptide(L)'
;MSIDYELTGSRWGTGAAGTSAGTVTWAADATIEAGWLPQIRAAFADWSRYANIDFKEVAAASTPDIGFTETPIDGPLQYLGYATWTYDARQRLTHATIKIDSAEDYHSVGSTVVASSSPSQDLFHLVLHEIGHAIGIDHRPVSEGLSVMNPNINPAQVKDLTMSDIEAVQALYGVRAGSPGFDAQTGLATKTMVQTPVVAAPVAATPVAATPATATVAVTAPVVPVSLTSTPNPVTAQATPVQAATNLASPDAVFRFFDTKTSDHFYTTSPDEKAGILATLPSFTYEGVTWAVPDKAADTIDVFRFFDTKTSQHFFTTSAGERDTILKTLPTYHYEGVAFQAFAHEGAPGSLTLERFLNTETGLHHFAASQAEASAIKAGLAGTGWVYEGHGFTVAAPTDAMLHL
;
A
#
# COMPACT_ATOMS: atom_id res chain seq x y z
N MET A 1 17.59 7.90 4.57
CA MET A 1 17.05 6.57 4.87
C MET A 1 15.68 6.49 4.22
N SER A 2 15.63 5.70 3.14
CA SER A 2 14.41 5.20 2.53
C SER A 2 13.53 4.56 3.60
N ILE A 3 12.26 4.31 3.30
CA ILE A 3 11.43 3.44 4.13
C ILE A 3 11.15 2.24 3.25
N ASP A 4 12.14 1.39 3.08
CA ASP A 4 12.05 0.15 2.31
C ASP A 4 11.34 -0.87 3.21
N TYR A 5 10.02 -0.84 3.19
CA TYR A 5 9.27 -2.03 3.52
C TYR A 5 9.30 -2.95 2.31
N GLU A 6 9.94 -4.11 2.43
CA GLU A 6 9.54 -5.23 1.58
C GLU A 6 8.06 -5.53 1.88
N LEU A 7 7.27 -5.83 0.85
CA LEU A 7 5.92 -6.33 1.04
C LEU A 7 6.00 -7.84 0.87
N THR A 8 5.53 -8.62 1.84
CA THR A 8 5.66 -10.09 1.83
C THR A 8 4.80 -10.78 0.74
N GLY A 9 4.12 -10.01 -0.13
CA GLY A 9 3.12 -10.51 -1.07
C GLY A 9 1.81 -10.99 -0.42
N SER A 10 1.68 -10.86 0.91
CA SER A 10 0.59 -11.47 1.70
C SER A 10 -0.57 -10.50 1.92
N ARG A 11 -1.34 -10.18 0.87
CA ARG A 11 -2.48 -9.27 0.98
C ARG A 11 -3.83 -10.00 1.06
N TRP A 12 -4.69 -9.57 1.96
CA TRP A 12 -6.07 -10.03 2.05
C TRP A 12 -7.02 -9.30 1.07
N GLY A 13 -8.02 -10.01 0.58
CA GLY A 13 -9.06 -9.47 -0.31
C GLY A 13 -8.77 -9.67 -1.80
N THR A 14 -9.71 -9.24 -2.65
CA THR A 14 -9.67 -9.50 -4.11
C THR A 14 -9.47 -8.23 -4.95
N GLY A 15 -9.43 -7.05 -4.32
CA GLY A 15 -9.18 -5.77 -5.00
C GLY A 15 -7.69 -5.55 -5.30
N ALA A 16 -7.33 -4.40 -5.89
CA ALA A 16 -5.93 -3.99 -6.05
C ALA A 16 -5.34 -3.47 -4.72
N ALA A 17 -4.02 -3.36 -4.59
CA ALA A 17 -3.41 -2.62 -3.48
C ALA A 17 -4.01 -1.20 -3.36
N GLY A 18 -4.08 -0.68 -2.15
CA GLY A 18 -4.76 0.59 -1.84
C GLY A 18 -6.28 0.49 -1.77
N THR A 19 -6.85 -0.71 -1.91
CA THR A 19 -8.29 -0.96 -1.78
C THR A 19 -8.60 -1.88 -0.62
N SER A 20 -9.84 -1.82 -0.15
CA SER A 20 -10.27 -2.57 1.03
C SER A 20 -10.04 -4.08 0.90
N ALA A 21 -9.61 -4.70 1.99
CA ALA A 21 -9.64 -6.16 2.14
C ALA A 21 -11.04 -6.69 2.51
N GLY A 22 -11.97 -5.82 2.90
CA GLY A 22 -13.19 -6.21 3.57
C GLY A 22 -12.90 -6.74 4.98
N THR A 23 -13.60 -7.80 5.38
CA THR A 23 -13.46 -8.43 6.70
C THR A 23 -12.58 -9.67 6.63
N VAL A 24 -11.51 -9.67 7.41
CA VAL A 24 -10.61 -10.80 7.67
C VAL A 24 -10.98 -11.43 9.01
N THR A 25 -11.16 -12.73 9.03
CA THR A 25 -11.50 -13.48 10.24
C THR A 25 -10.25 -13.93 10.98
N TRP A 26 -10.32 -13.95 12.31
CA TRP A 26 -9.21 -14.47 13.11
C TRP A 26 -9.72 -15.32 14.27
N ALA A 27 -8.90 -16.28 14.71
CA ALA A 27 -9.14 -17.02 15.94
C ALA A 27 -7.82 -17.42 16.62
N ALA A 28 -7.87 -17.57 17.93
CA ALA A 28 -6.81 -18.17 18.72
C ALA A 28 -7.18 -19.61 19.06
N ASP A 29 -6.24 -20.54 18.92
CA ASP A 29 -6.47 -21.92 19.33
C ASP A 29 -6.37 -22.08 20.87
N ALA A 30 -6.53 -23.31 21.36
CA ALA A 30 -6.58 -23.59 22.80
C ALA A 30 -5.23 -23.42 23.53
N THR A 31 -4.12 -23.20 22.81
CA THR A 31 -2.81 -22.96 23.41
C THR A 31 -2.67 -21.51 23.88
N ILE A 32 -3.40 -20.57 23.25
CA ILE A 32 -3.39 -19.16 23.63
C ILE A 32 -4.25 -18.95 24.89
N GLU A 33 -3.64 -18.38 25.94
CA GLU A 33 -4.36 -18.08 27.18
C GLU A 33 -5.49 -17.07 26.93
N ALA A 34 -6.69 -17.33 27.46
CA ALA A 34 -7.85 -16.45 27.29
C ALA A 34 -7.61 -15.00 27.78
N GLY A 35 -6.71 -14.84 28.78
CA GLY A 35 -6.29 -13.53 29.30
C GLY A 35 -5.52 -12.67 28.29
N TRP A 36 -4.97 -13.26 27.22
CA TRP A 36 -4.19 -12.57 26.19
C TRP A 36 -5.05 -11.97 25.07
N LEU A 37 -6.26 -12.51 24.88
CA LEU A 37 -7.18 -12.08 23.81
C LEU A 37 -7.46 -10.57 23.77
N PRO A 38 -7.56 -9.84 24.91
CA PRO A 38 -7.68 -8.38 24.88
C PRO A 38 -6.52 -7.67 24.17
N GLN A 39 -5.27 -8.15 24.32
CA GLN A 39 -4.10 -7.58 23.66
C GLN A 39 -4.15 -7.83 22.14
N ILE A 40 -4.51 -9.05 21.73
CA ILE A 40 -4.67 -9.42 20.32
C ILE A 40 -5.78 -8.59 19.64
N ARG A 41 -6.94 -8.44 20.30
CA ARG A 41 -8.03 -7.59 19.81
C ARG A 41 -7.61 -6.13 19.66
N ALA A 42 -6.86 -5.60 20.62
CA ALA A 42 -6.36 -4.23 20.56
C ALA A 42 -5.41 -4.03 19.38
N ALA A 43 -4.48 -4.97 19.15
CA ALA A 43 -3.54 -4.88 18.04
C ALA A 43 -4.24 -4.93 16.67
N PHE A 44 -5.24 -5.80 16.49
CA PHE A 44 -6.09 -5.76 15.29
C PHE A 44 -6.84 -4.44 15.14
N ALA A 45 -7.35 -3.90 16.24
CA ALA A 45 -8.04 -2.62 16.23
C ALA A 45 -7.13 -1.47 15.78
N ASP A 46 -5.85 -1.47 16.15
CA ASP A 46 -4.90 -0.44 15.73
C ASP A 46 -4.60 -0.50 14.23
N TRP A 47 -4.41 -1.68 13.65
CA TRP A 47 -4.29 -1.81 12.19
C TRP A 47 -5.58 -1.38 11.46
N SER A 48 -6.74 -1.86 11.91
CA SER A 48 -8.03 -1.42 11.37
C SER A 48 -8.24 0.07 11.54
N ARG A 49 -7.69 0.72 12.57
CA ARG A 49 -7.91 2.15 12.82
C ARG A 49 -7.47 3.03 11.65
N TYR A 50 -6.42 2.62 10.95
CA TYR A 50 -5.79 3.45 9.91
C TYR A 50 -6.04 2.97 8.48
N ALA A 51 -6.31 1.67 8.30
CA ALA A 51 -6.43 1.04 7.00
C ALA A 51 -7.80 0.39 6.78
N ASN A 52 -8.21 0.29 5.50
CA ASN A 52 -9.52 -0.24 5.12
C ASN A 52 -9.56 -1.79 5.13
N ILE A 53 -9.18 -2.37 6.25
CA ILE A 53 -9.23 -3.80 6.56
C ILE A 53 -9.92 -3.97 7.92
N ASP A 54 -10.98 -4.77 7.99
CA ASP A 54 -11.71 -5.06 9.22
C ASP A 54 -11.35 -6.45 9.75
N PHE A 55 -11.24 -6.60 11.06
CA PHE A 55 -10.98 -7.90 11.69
C PHE A 55 -12.18 -8.38 12.50
N LYS A 56 -12.50 -9.66 12.34
CA LYS A 56 -13.59 -10.30 13.08
C LYS A 56 -13.11 -11.57 13.77
N GLU A 57 -13.18 -11.57 15.10
CA GLU A 57 -12.94 -12.77 15.88
C GLU A 57 -14.04 -13.80 15.61
N VAL A 58 -13.63 -15.04 15.35
CA VAL A 58 -14.49 -16.20 15.13
C VAL A 58 -14.11 -17.32 16.11
N ALA A 59 -14.99 -18.31 16.26
CA ALA A 59 -14.72 -19.44 17.15
C ALA A 59 -13.50 -20.25 16.66
N ALA A 60 -12.68 -20.74 17.59
CA ALA A 60 -11.49 -21.55 17.30
C ALA A 60 -11.78 -22.82 16.47
N ALA A 61 -13.02 -23.33 16.51
CA ALA A 61 -13.46 -24.49 15.72
C ALA A 61 -13.76 -24.16 14.24
N SER A 62 -13.62 -22.90 13.82
CA SER A 62 -13.72 -22.48 12.43
C SER A 62 -12.38 -22.53 11.71
N THR A 63 -12.34 -22.32 10.40
CA THR A 63 -11.12 -22.09 9.63
C THR A 63 -10.94 -20.58 9.45
N PRO A 64 -10.29 -19.87 10.38
CA PRO A 64 -10.09 -18.43 10.26
C PRO A 64 -9.10 -18.10 9.14
N ASP A 65 -9.13 -16.87 8.67
CA ASP A 65 -8.10 -16.35 7.77
C ASP A 65 -6.76 -16.22 8.52
N ILE A 66 -6.78 -15.73 9.76
CA ILE A 66 -5.59 -15.61 10.62
C ILE A 66 -5.74 -16.46 11.90
N GLY A 67 -4.87 -17.42 12.11
CA GLY A 67 -4.79 -18.24 13.33
C GLY A 67 -3.69 -17.77 14.29
N PHE A 68 -3.96 -17.78 15.61
CA PHE A 68 -2.94 -17.64 16.65
C PHE A 68 -2.71 -18.97 17.36
N THR A 69 -1.44 -19.30 17.58
CA THR A 69 -1.01 -20.51 18.31
C THR A 69 0.26 -20.21 19.10
N GLU A 70 0.40 -20.86 20.25
CA GLU A 70 1.60 -20.85 21.08
C GLU A 70 2.31 -22.21 20.91
N THR A 71 3.60 -22.19 20.59
CA THR A 71 4.39 -23.40 20.32
C THR A 71 5.84 -23.17 20.71
N PRO A 72 6.61 -24.22 21.05
CA PRO A 72 8.06 -24.09 21.17
C PRO A 72 8.67 -23.69 19.82
N ILE A 73 9.52 -22.67 19.81
CA ILE A 73 10.23 -22.21 18.61
C ILE A 73 11.72 -22.50 18.75
N ASP A 74 12.42 -21.77 19.62
CA ASP A 74 13.88 -21.92 19.78
C ASP A 74 14.39 -21.78 21.22
N GLY A 75 13.51 -21.49 22.17
CA GLY A 75 13.86 -21.32 23.58
C GLY A 75 13.71 -19.87 24.01
N PRO A 76 14.13 -19.50 25.23
CA PRO A 76 13.98 -18.12 25.67
C PRO A 76 14.89 -17.18 24.87
N LEU A 77 14.32 -16.08 24.37
CA LEU A 77 14.95 -15.03 23.57
C LEU A 77 15.35 -15.51 22.15
N GLN A 78 15.63 -14.53 21.27
CA GLN A 78 15.84 -14.65 19.81
C GLN A 78 14.55 -14.56 18.98
N TYR A 79 13.76 -15.63 18.85
CA TYR A 79 12.47 -15.59 18.14
C TYR A 79 11.31 -15.55 19.15
N LEU A 80 10.75 -14.36 19.34
CA LEU A 80 9.58 -14.19 20.22
C LEU A 80 8.30 -14.73 19.59
N GLY A 81 8.28 -14.75 18.25
CA GLY A 81 7.19 -15.23 17.42
C GLY A 81 7.55 -15.11 15.94
N TYR A 82 6.67 -15.62 15.09
CA TYR A 82 6.71 -15.37 13.65
C TYR A 82 5.35 -15.67 13.01
N ALA A 83 5.06 -15.01 11.88
CA ALA A 83 3.96 -15.36 11.00
C ALA A 83 4.37 -16.37 9.92
N THR A 84 3.42 -17.19 9.48
CA THR A 84 3.53 -18.07 8.30
C THR A 84 2.29 -17.94 7.44
N TRP A 85 2.42 -18.24 6.15
CA TRP A 85 1.35 -18.02 5.18
C TRP A 85 1.11 -19.27 4.33
N THR A 86 -0.14 -19.45 3.92
CA THR A 86 -0.55 -20.46 2.95
C THR A 86 -1.27 -19.78 1.80
N TYR A 87 -0.89 -20.17 0.59
CA TYR A 87 -1.41 -19.61 -0.65
C TYR A 87 -2.16 -20.66 -1.46
N ASP A 88 -3.15 -20.22 -2.25
CA ASP A 88 -3.77 -21.09 -3.23
C ASP A 88 -2.90 -21.26 -4.49
N ALA A 89 -3.38 -22.08 -5.44
CA ALA A 89 -2.67 -22.33 -6.70
C ALA A 89 -2.47 -21.07 -7.58
N ARG A 90 -3.14 -19.95 -7.25
CA ARG A 90 -2.98 -18.65 -7.90
C ARG A 90 -2.17 -17.66 -7.05
N GLN A 91 -1.43 -18.15 -6.06
CA GLN A 91 -0.63 -17.36 -5.11
C GLN A 91 -1.46 -16.35 -4.30
N ARG A 92 -2.76 -16.57 -4.13
CA ARG A 92 -3.58 -15.71 -3.26
C ARG A 92 -3.47 -16.19 -1.83
N LEU A 93 -3.27 -15.27 -0.89
CA LEU A 93 -3.24 -15.59 0.52
C LEU A 93 -4.58 -16.21 0.95
N THR A 94 -4.51 -17.39 1.57
CA THR A 94 -5.69 -18.14 2.03
C THR A 94 -5.70 -18.39 3.52
N HIS A 95 -4.54 -18.40 4.15
CA HIS A 95 -4.41 -18.56 5.59
C HIS A 95 -3.09 -17.95 6.06
N ALA A 96 -3.08 -17.31 7.23
CA ALA A 96 -1.87 -16.97 7.96
C ALA A 96 -1.93 -17.56 9.37
N THR A 97 -0.79 -18.01 9.89
CA THR A 97 -0.66 -18.45 11.28
C THR A 97 0.42 -17.63 11.96
N ILE A 98 0.04 -16.92 13.02
CA ILE A 98 0.94 -16.25 13.95
C ILE A 98 1.28 -17.23 15.06
N LYS A 99 2.58 -17.46 15.25
CA LYS A 99 3.13 -18.36 16.27
C LYS A 99 3.87 -17.54 17.31
N ILE A 100 3.57 -17.78 18.59
CA ILE A 100 4.24 -17.16 19.74
C ILE A 100 5.12 -18.24 20.39
N ASP A 101 6.37 -17.91 20.75
CA ASP A 101 7.22 -18.89 21.43
C ASP A 101 6.76 -19.11 22.86
N SER A 102 6.31 -20.33 23.14
CA SER A 102 5.96 -20.79 24.49
C SER A 102 7.13 -20.72 25.49
N ALA A 103 8.38 -20.70 25.02
CA ALA A 103 9.56 -20.64 25.87
C ALA A 103 9.79 -19.27 26.51
N GLU A 104 9.11 -18.22 26.03
CA GLU A 104 9.17 -16.88 26.63
C GLU A 104 8.34 -16.77 27.92
N ASP A 105 7.43 -17.74 28.16
CA ASP A 105 6.59 -17.84 29.37
C ASP A 105 5.85 -16.51 29.64
N TYR A 106 5.06 -16.09 28.64
CA TYR A 106 4.21 -14.90 28.75
C TYR A 106 3.18 -15.09 29.86
N HIS A 107 3.02 -14.07 30.71
CA HIS A 107 2.06 -14.11 31.81
C HIS A 107 1.48 -12.73 32.11
N SER A 108 0.29 -12.73 32.71
CA SER A 108 -0.41 -11.49 33.05
C SER A 108 0.22 -10.81 34.27
N VAL A 109 0.57 -9.54 34.12
CA VAL A 109 0.98 -8.62 35.19
C VAL A 109 0.06 -7.40 35.16
N GLY A 110 -0.95 -7.38 36.03
CA GLY A 110 -1.97 -6.35 36.02
C GLY A 110 -2.83 -6.40 34.75
N SER A 111 -2.72 -5.38 33.89
CA SER A 111 -3.43 -5.32 32.59
C SER A 111 -2.54 -5.61 31.39
N THR A 112 -1.25 -5.82 31.61
CA THR A 112 -0.25 -6.14 30.59
C THR A 112 0.09 -7.62 30.64
N VAL A 113 0.48 -8.19 29.51
CA VAL A 113 1.05 -9.54 29.43
C VAL A 113 2.50 -9.39 29.02
N VAL A 114 3.43 -9.96 29.78
CA VAL A 114 4.88 -9.78 29.60
C VAL A 114 5.58 -11.13 29.61
N ALA A 115 6.71 -11.22 28.91
CA ALA A 115 7.55 -12.42 28.93
C ALA A 115 8.33 -12.52 30.25
N SER A 116 8.37 -13.71 30.86
CA SER A 116 9.23 -13.98 32.02
C SER A 116 10.71 -13.86 31.67
N SER A 117 11.08 -14.19 30.43
CA SER A 117 12.44 -14.09 29.89
C SER A 117 12.94 -12.64 29.75
N SER A 118 12.02 -11.69 29.56
CA SER A 118 12.30 -10.26 29.41
C SER A 118 11.05 -9.43 29.70
N PRO A 119 10.88 -8.90 30.92
CA PRO A 119 9.68 -8.12 31.29
C PRO A 119 9.48 -6.82 30.50
N SER A 120 10.50 -6.39 29.74
CA SER A 120 10.36 -5.29 28.79
C SER A 120 9.62 -5.68 27.51
N GLN A 121 9.54 -6.97 27.17
CA GLN A 121 8.78 -7.48 26.03
C GLN A 121 7.33 -7.71 26.47
N ASP A 122 6.44 -6.84 26.00
CA ASP A 122 5.01 -7.05 26.18
C ASP A 122 4.41 -7.76 24.97
N LEU A 123 3.42 -8.62 25.25
CA LEU A 123 2.74 -9.40 24.24
C LEU A 123 2.07 -8.53 23.19
N PHE A 124 1.58 -7.35 23.57
CA PHE A 124 0.88 -6.45 22.67
C PHE A 124 1.77 -6.00 21.51
N HIS A 125 2.99 -5.57 21.80
CA HIS A 125 3.93 -5.16 20.77
C HIS A 125 4.33 -6.32 19.86
N LEU A 126 4.54 -7.52 20.43
CA LEU A 126 4.78 -8.73 19.64
C LEU A 126 3.61 -9.00 18.67
N VAL A 127 2.38 -9.10 19.17
CA VAL A 127 1.24 -9.42 18.30
C VAL A 127 0.93 -8.29 17.31
N LEU A 128 1.19 -7.02 17.66
CA LEU A 128 1.07 -5.90 16.74
C LEU A 128 2.04 -6.05 15.56
N HIS A 129 3.29 -6.45 15.82
CA HIS A 129 4.30 -6.77 14.82
C HIS A 129 3.91 -7.97 13.96
N GLU A 130 3.56 -9.10 14.57
CA GLU A 130 3.21 -10.32 13.83
C GLU A 130 1.93 -10.18 13.00
N ILE A 131 0.97 -9.37 13.46
CA ILE A 131 -0.19 -9.03 12.64
C ILE A 131 0.24 -8.24 11.40
N GLY A 132 1.24 -7.35 11.49
CA GLY A 132 1.80 -6.64 10.35
C GLY A 132 2.28 -7.60 9.25
N HIS A 133 3.03 -8.64 9.65
CA HIS A 133 3.42 -9.74 8.75
C HIS A 133 2.20 -10.47 8.18
N ALA A 134 1.25 -10.85 9.04
CA ALA A 134 0.03 -11.56 8.62
C ALA A 134 -0.86 -10.76 7.66
N ILE A 135 -0.69 -9.43 7.58
CA ILE A 135 -1.40 -8.55 6.65
C ILE A 135 -0.51 -7.98 5.53
N GLY A 136 0.72 -8.46 5.37
CA GLY A 136 1.51 -8.22 4.16
C GLY A 136 2.65 -7.22 4.27
N ILE A 137 3.01 -6.80 5.48
CA ILE A 137 4.09 -5.83 5.74
C ILE A 137 5.33 -6.62 6.20
N ASP A 138 6.47 -6.46 5.54
CA ASP A 138 7.73 -7.09 5.99
C ASP A 138 8.45 -6.20 7.02
N HIS A 139 9.62 -6.62 7.45
CA HIS A 139 10.47 -5.86 8.34
C HIS A 139 10.91 -4.54 7.73
N ARG A 140 10.94 -3.52 8.60
CA ARG A 140 11.68 -2.30 8.34
C ARG A 140 13.06 -2.36 8.96
N PRO A 141 14.14 -2.08 8.20
CA PRO A 141 15.47 -1.97 8.79
C PRO A 141 15.51 -0.93 9.91
N VAL A 142 16.07 -1.28 11.08
CA VAL A 142 16.22 -0.35 12.22
C VAL A 142 17.02 0.90 11.83
N SER A 143 17.94 0.75 10.86
CA SER A 143 18.68 1.87 10.29
C SER A 143 17.78 2.94 9.70
N GLU A 144 16.56 2.61 9.27
CA GLU A 144 15.65 3.58 8.67
C GLU A 144 14.81 4.32 9.70
N GLY A 145 14.79 3.83 10.94
CA GLY A 145 14.12 4.45 12.07
C GLY A 145 13.29 3.43 12.85
N LEU A 146 12.80 3.90 13.99
CA LEU A 146 11.96 3.10 14.87
C LEU A 146 10.58 2.88 14.26
N SER A 147 10.11 1.64 14.31
CA SER A 147 8.82 1.19 13.80
C SER A 147 8.39 -0.07 14.56
N VAL A 148 7.10 -0.37 14.57
CA VAL A 148 6.58 -1.63 15.10
C VAL A 148 7.18 -2.82 14.32
N MET A 149 7.32 -2.67 13.02
CA MET A 149 7.84 -3.69 12.11
C MET A 149 9.37 -3.77 12.04
N ASN A 150 10.11 -3.17 12.99
CA ASN A 150 11.54 -3.46 13.09
C ASN A 150 11.78 -4.93 13.50
N PRO A 151 12.81 -5.62 12.97
CA PRO A 151 13.07 -7.04 13.25
C PRO A 151 13.43 -7.32 14.72
N ASN A 152 13.85 -6.30 15.44
CA ASN A 152 14.01 -6.33 16.88
C ASN A 152 12.94 -5.44 17.51
N ILE A 153 11.99 -6.04 18.22
CA ILE A 153 10.94 -5.28 18.89
C ILE A 153 11.52 -4.38 19.97
N ASN A 154 11.00 -3.15 20.08
CA ASN A 154 11.46 -2.16 21.04
C ASN A 154 10.29 -1.44 21.72
N PRO A 155 9.52 -2.18 22.55
CA PRO A 155 8.34 -1.64 23.22
C PRO A 155 8.65 -0.47 24.15
N ALA A 156 9.91 -0.26 24.58
CA ALA A 156 10.26 0.90 25.40
C ALA A 156 10.19 2.23 24.60
N GLN A 157 10.51 2.18 23.30
CA GLN A 157 10.59 3.36 22.44
C GLN A 157 9.44 3.45 21.44
N VAL A 158 8.82 2.33 21.06
CA VAL A 158 7.69 2.25 20.14
C VAL A 158 6.49 1.67 20.87
N LYS A 159 5.47 2.49 21.09
CA LYS A 159 4.29 2.15 21.91
C LYS A 159 3.01 1.91 21.11
N ASP A 160 3.01 2.28 19.84
CA ASP A 160 1.87 2.22 18.91
C ASP A 160 2.44 2.22 17.48
N LEU A 161 1.58 1.96 16.49
CA LEU A 161 1.91 2.07 15.07
C LEU A 161 2.53 3.44 14.78
N THR A 162 3.71 3.40 14.16
CA THR A 162 4.38 4.60 13.68
C THR A 162 3.84 5.01 12.33
N MET A 163 4.15 6.23 11.90
CA MET A 163 3.78 6.69 10.56
C MET A 163 4.17 5.69 9.46
N SER A 164 5.37 5.11 9.55
CA SER A 164 5.86 4.20 8.51
C SER A 164 5.05 2.90 8.44
N ASP A 165 4.65 2.37 9.61
CA ASP A 165 3.76 1.21 9.69
C ASP A 165 2.39 1.52 9.06
N ILE A 166 1.88 2.74 9.31
CA ILE A 166 0.58 3.19 8.82
C ILE A 166 0.58 3.40 7.31
N GLU A 167 1.61 4.06 6.79
CA GLU A 167 1.78 4.25 5.35
C GLU A 167 1.86 2.91 4.62
N ALA A 168 2.60 1.93 5.17
CA ALA A 168 2.68 0.59 4.62
C ALA A 168 1.31 -0.10 4.57
N VAL A 169 0.55 -0.09 5.66
CA VAL A 169 -0.78 -0.74 5.68
C VAL A 169 -1.80 -0.02 4.81
N GLN A 170 -1.70 1.30 4.66
CA GLN A 170 -2.55 2.09 3.76
C GLN A 170 -2.19 1.89 2.30
N ALA A 171 -0.91 1.66 1.97
CA ALA A 171 -0.51 1.27 0.62
C ALA A 171 -1.13 -0.08 0.22
N LEU A 172 -1.28 -1.01 1.17
CA LEU A 172 -1.93 -2.30 0.91
C LEU A 172 -3.45 -2.20 0.87
N TYR A 173 -4.08 -1.53 1.84
CA TYR A 173 -5.53 -1.64 2.04
C TYR A 173 -6.30 -0.34 1.81
N GLY A 174 -5.61 0.75 1.55
CA GLY A 174 -6.20 2.08 1.43
C GLY A 174 -6.48 2.73 2.77
N VAL A 175 -6.62 4.06 2.75
CA VAL A 175 -6.90 4.87 3.94
C VAL A 175 -8.32 4.60 4.44
N ARG A 176 -8.46 4.32 5.74
CA ARG A 176 -9.78 4.26 6.36
C ARG A 176 -10.40 5.64 6.50
N ALA A 177 -11.70 5.74 6.20
CA ALA A 177 -12.46 6.96 6.47
C ALA A 177 -12.46 7.27 7.98
N GLY A 178 -12.02 8.47 8.35
CA GLY A 178 -11.94 8.90 9.75
C GLY A 178 -10.67 8.46 10.49
N SER A 179 -9.66 7.95 9.79
CA SER A 179 -8.33 7.72 10.37
C SER A 179 -7.82 8.98 11.08
N PRO A 180 -7.30 8.88 12.33
CA PRO A 180 -6.65 9.99 13.00
C PRO A 180 -5.48 10.55 12.17
N GLY A 181 -5.26 11.86 12.25
CA GLY A 181 -4.05 12.49 11.68
C GLY A 181 -2.80 12.19 12.50
N PHE A 182 -1.64 12.62 12.01
CA PHE A 182 -0.34 12.36 12.63
C PHE A 182 0.42 13.65 12.92
N ASP A 183 1.28 13.59 13.93
CA ASP A 183 2.21 14.66 14.27
C ASP A 183 3.48 14.43 13.44
N ALA A 184 3.72 15.32 12.48
CA ALA A 184 4.81 15.21 11.52
C ALA A 184 6.21 15.31 12.15
N GLN A 185 6.32 15.70 13.42
CA GLN A 185 7.58 15.86 14.15
C GLN A 185 7.91 14.64 15.02
N THR A 186 6.90 13.91 15.49
CA THR A 186 7.10 12.77 16.42
C THR A 186 6.78 11.42 15.81
N GLY A 187 6.10 11.35 14.66
CA GLY A 187 5.74 10.09 14.00
C GLY A 187 4.72 9.25 14.77
N LEU A 188 4.10 9.83 15.81
CA LEU A 188 3.06 9.22 16.63
C LEU A 188 1.68 9.68 16.16
N ALA A 189 0.68 8.82 16.37
CA ALA A 189 -0.73 9.16 16.20
C ALA A 189 -1.08 10.43 16.99
N THR A 190 -1.67 11.45 16.34
CA THR A 190 -2.18 12.59 17.11
C THR A 190 -3.28 12.10 18.03
N LYS A 191 -3.11 12.33 19.32
CA LYS A 191 -4.20 12.14 20.28
C LYS A 191 -5.31 13.10 19.85
N THR A 192 -6.40 12.56 19.32
CA THR A 192 -7.61 13.33 19.04
C THR A 192 -7.96 14.08 20.31
N MET A 193 -7.78 15.41 20.34
CA MET A 193 -8.47 16.20 21.34
C MET A 193 -9.94 15.97 21.04
N VAL A 194 -10.60 15.23 21.94
CA VAL A 194 -12.06 15.16 22.01
C VAL A 194 -12.53 16.61 21.95
N GLN A 195 -13.08 17.04 20.82
CA GLN A 195 -13.91 18.22 20.83
C GLN A 195 -15.01 17.90 21.82
N THR A 196 -14.96 18.57 22.96
CA THR A 196 -16.01 18.57 23.95
C THR A 196 -17.33 18.75 23.19
N PRO A 197 -18.31 17.84 23.32
CA PRO A 197 -19.61 18.09 22.75
C PRO A 197 -20.09 19.41 23.35
N VAL A 198 -20.53 20.33 22.51
CA VAL A 198 -21.24 21.53 22.96
C VAL A 198 -22.47 21.02 23.71
N VAL A 199 -22.37 21.00 25.04
CA VAL A 199 -23.50 20.76 25.92
C VAL A 199 -24.44 21.94 25.72
N ALA A 200 -25.50 21.73 24.95
CA ALA A 200 -26.66 22.61 24.99
C ALA A 200 -27.16 22.60 26.43
N ALA A 201 -26.99 23.73 27.13
CA ALA A 201 -27.52 23.92 28.46
C ALA A 201 -29.06 23.74 28.43
N PRO A 202 -29.65 23.07 29.44
CA PRO A 202 -31.07 22.81 29.47
C PRO A 202 -31.79 24.08 29.90
N VAL A 203 -32.82 24.51 29.15
CA VAL A 203 -33.79 25.49 29.64
C VAL A 203 -35.16 24.82 29.73
N ALA A 204 -35.63 24.79 30.97
CA ALA A 204 -36.85 24.24 31.56
C ALA A 204 -38.13 24.16 30.70
N ALA A 205 -38.89 23.08 30.94
CA ALA A 205 -40.33 22.92 30.65
C ALA A 205 -41.16 23.97 31.44
N THR A 206 -42.36 24.44 31.04
CA THR A 206 -43.68 23.81 30.74
C THR A 206 -44.68 24.97 30.35
N PRO A 207 -46.01 24.81 30.09
CA PRO A 207 -46.84 23.71 29.52
C PRO A 207 -47.94 24.14 28.47
N VAL A 208 -48.43 23.14 27.71
CA VAL A 208 -49.82 22.80 27.25
C VAL A 208 -50.81 23.82 26.62
N ALA A 209 -51.51 23.31 25.58
CA ALA A 209 -52.82 23.66 24.94
C ALA A 209 -52.70 24.40 23.58
N ALA A 210 -53.42 24.08 22.49
CA ALA A 210 -54.54 23.17 22.19
C ALA A 210 -54.58 22.87 20.67
N THR A 211 -55.25 21.78 20.27
CA THR A 211 -55.76 21.52 18.90
C THR A 211 -57.01 22.39 18.64
N PRO A 212 -57.47 22.67 17.38
CA PRO A 212 -57.91 21.63 16.42
C PRO A 212 -57.80 21.92 14.90
N ALA A 213 -58.09 20.86 14.13
CA ALA A 213 -58.83 20.77 12.84
C ALA A 213 -58.17 21.09 11.46
N THR A 214 -58.02 19.99 10.71
CA THR A 214 -58.49 19.68 9.32
C THR A 214 -58.55 20.76 8.23
N ALA A 215 -57.88 20.50 7.09
CA ALA A 215 -58.43 20.70 5.74
C ALA A 215 -57.62 19.95 4.66
N THR A 216 -58.33 19.18 3.84
CA THR A 216 -57.86 18.44 2.65
C THR A 216 -58.03 19.32 1.41
N VAL A 217 -57.04 19.43 0.51
CA VAL A 217 -57.28 19.75 -0.92
C VAL A 217 -56.22 19.08 -1.80
N ALA A 218 -56.69 18.40 -2.86
CA ALA A 218 -55.95 17.76 -3.93
C ALA A 218 -55.79 18.68 -5.15
N VAL A 219 -54.68 18.59 -5.91
CA VAL A 219 -54.52 19.09 -7.29
C VAL A 219 -53.39 18.27 -7.96
N THR A 220 -53.69 17.20 -8.72
CA THR A 220 -53.75 17.09 -10.20
C THR A 220 -52.60 17.71 -11.02
N ALA A 221 -51.89 16.84 -11.74
CA ALA A 221 -50.89 17.15 -12.78
C ALA A 221 -51.54 17.51 -14.13
N PRO A 222 -50.84 18.20 -15.04
CA PRO A 222 -51.16 18.20 -16.46
C PRO A 222 -50.17 17.34 -17.28
N VAL A 223 -50.75 16.50 -18.13
CA VAL A 223 -50.10 15.74 -19.21
C VAL A 223 -50.29 16.53 -20.52
N VAL A 224 -49.27 16.55 -21.38
CA VAL A 224 -49.42 16.87 -22.81
C VAL A 224 -48.68 15.81 -23.64
N PRO A 225 -49.29 15.24 -24.71
CA PRO A 225 -48.78 14.06 -25.42
C PRO A 225 -48.12 14.41 -26.78
N VAL A 226 -47.21 13.56 -27.26
CA VAL A 226 -46.95 13.38 -28.70
C VAL A 226 -46.69 11.89 -28.99
N SER A 227 -47.41 11.38 -29.98
CA SER A 227 -47.43 9.98 -30.44
C SER A 227 -46.38 9.70 -31.51
N LEU A 228 -45.90 8.44 -31.58
CA LEU A 228 -45.38 7.84 -32.82
C LEU A 228 -45.98 6.45 -32.99
N THR A 229 -46.67 6.25 -34.11
CA THR A 229 -47.24 4.99 -34.58
C THR A 229 -46.33 4.33 -35.61
N SER A 230 -46.04 3.04 -35.47
CA SER A 230 -46.26 2.04 -36.53
C SER A 230 -45.96 0.62 -36.03
N THR A 231 -46.77 -0.32 -36.49
CA THR A 231 -46.90 -1.73 -36.11
C THR A 231 -46.01 -2.67 -36.97
N PRO A 232 -45.91 -3.97 -36.60
CA PRO A 232 -44.71 -4.80 -36.79
C PRO A 232 -44.78 -5.78 -37.97
N ASN A 233 -43.65 -6.40 -38.32
CA ASN A 233 -43.64 -7.79 -38.79
C ASN A 233 -42.26 -8.49 -38.56
N PRO A 234 -42.25 -9.84 -38.46
CA PRO A 234 -41.29 -10.59 -37.65
C PRO A 234 -40.22 -11.31 -38.47
N VAL A 235 -38.98 -11.40 -37.95
CA VAL A 235 -37.97 -12.34 -38.46
C VAL A 235 -37.10 -12.85 -37.30
N THR A 236 -37.27 -14.15 -37.03
CA THR A 236 -36.37 -15.14 -36.40
C THR A 236 -35.15 -14.68 -35.60
N ALA A 237 -35.10 -15.12 -34.34
CA ALA A 237 -33.94 -15.09 -33.46
C ALA A 237 -32.75 -15.86 -34.06
N GLN A 238 -31.65 -15.16 -34.27
CA GLN A 238 -30.32 -15.74 -34.39
C GLN A 238 -29.45 -15.05 -33.34
N ALA A 239 -29.04 -15.80 -32.33
CA ALA A 239 -28.18 -15.32 -31.25
C ALA A 239 -26.79 -14.98 -31.82
N THR A 240 -26.47 -13.70 -31.90
CA THR A 240 -25.09 -13.22 -31.97
C THR A 240 -24.50 -13.20 -30.56
N PRO A 241 -23.27 -13.70 -30.34
CA PRO A 241 -22.62 -13.60 -29.03
C PRO A 241 -22.43 -12.13 -28.69
N VAL A 242 -22.84 -11.74 -27.48
CA VAL A 242 -22.43 -10.47 -26.89
C VAL A 242 -20.91 -10.51 -26.81
N GLN A 243 -20.27 -9.67 -27.61
CA GLN A 243 -18.83 -9.47 -27.58
C GLN A 243 -18.48 -8.97 -26.18
N ALA A 244 -17.61 -9.74 -25.52
CA ALA A 244 -17.11 -9.49 -24.19
C ALA A 244 -16.51 -8.08 -24.08
N ALA A 245 -16.54 -7.56 -22.85
CA ALA A 245 -15.81 -6.37 -22.43
C ALA A 245 -14.40 -6.35 -23.04
N THR A 246 -14.03 -5.22 -23.63
CA THR A 246 -12.71 -4.97 -24.20
C THR A 246 -11.62 -5.28 -23.17
N ASN A 247 -10.74 -6.20 -23.55
CA ASN A 247 -9.49 -6.55 -22.90
C ASN A 247 -8.72 -5.28 -22.47
N LEU A 248 -8.61 -5.02 -21.17
CA LEU A 248 -7.55 -4.14 -20.67
C LEU A 248 -6.26 -4.96 -20.70
N ALA A 249 -5.33 -4.47 -21.51
CA ALA A 249 -3.96 -4.92 -21.72
C ALA A 249 -3.23 -5.45 -20.47
N SER A 250 -2.39 -6.47 -20.66
CA SER A 250 -1.49 -6.96 -19.61
C SER A 250 -0.31 -6.00 -19.49
N PRO A 251 -0.04 -5.41 -18.33
CA PRO A 251 1.10 -4.51 -18.19
C PRO A 251 2.44 -5.28 -18.29
N ASP A 252 3.50 -4.62 -18.75
CA ASP A 252 4.85 -5.18 -18.82
C ASP A 252 5.67 -4.78 -17.58
N ALA A 253 6.40 -5.72 -16.98
CA ALA A 253 7.26 -5.43 -15.84
C ALA A 253 8.43 -4.50 -16.21
N VAL A 254 8.78 -3.57 -15.33
CA VAL A 254 10.00 -2.77 -15.46
C VAL A 254 11.07 -3.31 -14.52
N PHE A 255 12.14 -3.82 -15.08
CA PHE A 255 13.34 -4.27 -14.39
C PHE A 255 14.18 -3.07 -13.96
N ARG A 256 14.40 -2.92 -12.65
CA ARG A 256 15.25 -1.88 -12.06
C ARG A 256 16.64 -2.43 -11.77
N PHE A 257 17.65 -1.65 -12.13
CA PHE A 257 19.05 -1.94 -11.81
C PHE A 257 19.70 -0.72 -11.17
N PHE A 258 20.53 -0.95 -10.16
CA PHE A 258 21.40 0.06 -9.56
C PHE A 258 22.82 -0.06 -10.12
N ASP A 259 23.32 0.97 -10.79
CA ASP A 259 24.72 1.04 -11.22
C ASP A 259 25.59 1.56 -10.09
N THR A 260 26.34 0.66 -9.45
CA THR A 260 27.25 0.97 -8.35
C THR A 260 28.40 1.92 -8.73
N LYS A 261 28.67 2.12 -10.02
CA LYS A 261 29.73 3.03 -10.50
C LYS A 261 29.25 4.47 -10.62
N THR A 262 28.04 4.68 -11.10
CA THR A 262 27.46 6.02 -11.35
C THR A 262 26.43 6.43 -10.30
N SER A 263 26.02 5.47 -9.45
CA SER A 263 24.88 5.55 -8.53
C SER A 263 23.51 5.74 -9.23
N ASP A 264 23.46 5.61 -10.57
CA ASP A 264 22.26 5.75 -11.38
C ASP A 264 21.36 4.52 -11.31
N HIS A 265 20.06 4.73 -11.56
CA HIS A 265 19.12 3.64 -11.76
C HIS A 265 18.81 3.48 -13.24
N PHE A 266 18.90 2.24 -13.71
CA PHE A 266 18.53 1.86 -15.06
C PHE A 266 17.21 1.09 -15.06
N TYR A 267 16.36 1.40 -16.03
CA TYR A 267 15.03 0.82 -16.17
C TYR A 267 14.84 0.24 -17.56
N THR A 268 14.37 -1.00 -17.63
CA THR A 268 14.02 -1.65 -18.90
C THR A 268 12.83 -2.60 -18.76
N THR A 269 12.00 -2.67 -19.80
CA THR A 269 10.97 -3.70 -19.94
C THR A 269 11.46 -4.90 -20.75
N SER A 270 12.66 -4.84 -21.34
CA SER A 270 13.18 -5.87 -22.23
C SER A 270 13.87 -6.98 -21.43
N PRO A 271 13.36 -8.23 -21.47
CA PRO A 271 14.04 -9.36 -20.83
C PRO A 271 15.41 -9.64 -21.44
N ASP A 272 15.60 -9.35 -22.73
CA ASP A 272 16.89 -9.52 -23.41
C ASP A 272 17.91 -8.46 -22.96
N GLU A 273 17.48 -7.21 -22.74
CA GLU A 273 18.33 -6.14 -22.20
C GLU A 273 18.71 -6.46 -20.75
N LYS A 274 17.75 -6.92 -19.93
CA LYS A 274 17.99 -7.45 -18.57
C LYS A 274 19.06 -8.54 -18.59
N ALA A 275 18.91 -9.56 -19.44
CA ALA A 275 19.85 -10.66 -19.55
C ALA A 275 21.24 -10.18 -20.01
N GLY A 276 21.29 -9.24 -20.96
CA GLY A 276 22.53 -8.63 -21.43
C GLY A 276 23.28 -7.88 -20.34
N ILE A 277 22.57 -7.06 -19.54
CA ILE A 277 23.14 -6.31 -18.41
C ILE A 277 23.74 -7.27 -17.39
N LEU A 278 22.96 -8.28 -16.96
CA LEU A 278 23.42 -9.28 -15.99
C LEU A 278 24.66 -10.07 -16.47
N ALA A 279 24.76 -10.31 -17.77
CA ALA A 279 25.87 -11.06 -18.34
C ALA A 279 27.14 -10.22 -18.57
N THR A 280 27.00 -8.91 -18.82
CA THR A 280 28.10 -8.09 -19.38
C THR A 280 28.49 -6.88 -18.56
N LEU A 281 27.63 -6.41 -17.65
CA LEU A 281 27.83 -5.17 -16.89
C LEU A 281 27.88 -5.45 -15.36
N PRO A 282 29.06 -5.80 -14.81
CA PRO A 282 29.19 -6.23 -13.42
C PRO A 282 28.99 -5.11 -12.38
N SER A 283 28.86 -3.86 -12.81
CA SER A 283 28.54 -2.72 -11.92
C SER A 283 27.05 -2.58 -11.64
N PHE A 284 26.20 -3.23 -12.44
CA PHE A 284 24.75 -3.17 -12.31
C PHE A 284 24.25 -4.28 -11.40
N THR A 285 23.64 -3.88 -10.28
CA THR A 285 22.94 -4.78 -9.37
C THR A 285 21.46 -4.79 -9.77
N TYR A 286 20.90 -5.96 -10.05
CA TYR A 286 19.47 -6.10 -10.28
C TYR A 286 18.70 -5.95 -8.96
N GLU A 287 17.70 -5.08 -8.94
CA GLU A 287 16.92 -4.75 -7.74
C GLU A 287 15.47 -5.24 -7.83
N GLY A 288 15.10 -5.95 -8.89
CA GLY A 288 13.75 -6.49 -9.07
C GLY A 288 12.84 -5.61 -9.94
N VAL A 289 11.54 -5.84 -9.80
CA VAL A 289 10.49 -5.09 -10.50
C VAL A 289 9.80 -4.17 -9.51
N THR A 290 9.85 -2.86 -9.76
CA THR A 290 9.26 -1.84 -8.86
C THR A 290 7.95 -1.27 -9.37
N TRP A 291 7.71 -1.38 -10.67
CA TRP A 291 6.46 -1.01 -11.32
C TRP A 291 6.31 -1.74 -12.66
N ALA A 292 5.14 -1.60 -13.27
CA ALA A 292 4.84 -2.12 -14.60
C ALA A 292 4.33 -1.00 -15.51
N VAL A 293 4.39 -1.18 -16.82
CA VAL A 293 3.97 -0.16 -17.81
C VAL A 293 2.76 -0.67 -18.61
N PRO A 294 1.83 0.21 -18.99
CA PRO A 294 0.72 -0.19 -19.85
C PRO A 294 1.18 -0.53 -21.28
N ASP A 295 0.42 -1.37 -21.98
CA ASP A 295 0.54 -1.47 -23.44
C ASP A 295 0.25 -0.13 -24.10
N LYS A 296 0.82 0.10 -25.30
CA LYS A 296 0.51 1.28 -26.09
C LYS A 296 -0.96 1.32 -26.47
N ALA A 297 -1.67 2.35 -25.98
CA ALA A 297 -3.09 2.55 -26.20
C ALA A 297 -3.40 4.04 -26.44
N ALA A 298 -4.69 4.37 -26.62
CA ALA A 298 -5.12 5.73 -26.89
C ALA A 298 -4.96 6.68 -25.67
N ASP A 299 -4.92 6.12 -24.47
CA ASP A 299 -4.79 6.79 -23.18
C ASP A 299 -3.39 6.65 -22.56
N THR A 300 -2.40 6.27 -23.37
CA THR A 300 -1.00 6.24 -22.98
C THR A 300 -0.17 7.28 -23.71
N ILE A 301 0.95 7.66 -23.09
CA ILE A 301 1.95 8.58 -23.64
C ILE A 301 3.32 7.91 -23.63
N ASP A 302 4.16 8.31 -24.57
CA ASP A 302 5.52 7.78 -24.70
C ASP A 302 6.42 8.29 -23.55
N VAL A 303 7.23 7.41 -22.96
CA VAL A 303 8.36 7.76 -22.10
C VAL A 303 9.63 7.71 -22.94
N PHE A 304 10.25 8.87 -23.13
CA PHE A 304 11.47 9.07 -23.91
C PHE A 304 12.70 8.77 -23.06
N ARG A 305 13.65 7.98 -23.58
CA ARG A 305 14.92 7.67 -22.93
C ARG A 305 16.09 8.35 -23.63
N PHE A 306 17.01 8.87 -22.83
CA PHE A 306 18.26 9.47 -23.27
C PHE A 306 19.42 8.88 -22.49
N PHE A 307 20.57 8.76 -23.16
CA PHE A 307 21.85 8.44 -22.54
C PHE A 307 22.78 9.66 -22.60
N ASP A 308 23.20 10.19 -21.45
CA ASP A 308 24.19 11.27 -21.38
C ASP A 308 25.61 10.70 -21.44
N THR A 309 26.29 10.86 -22.57
CA THR A 309 27.68 10.38 -22.75
C THR A 309 28.69 11.05 -21.82
N LYS A 310 28.35 12.19 -21.22
CA LYS A 310 29.25 12.89 -20.29
C LYS A 310 29.23 12.27 -18.90
N THR A 311 28.05 11.96 -18.37
CA THR A 311 27.88 11.41 -17.02
C THR A 311 27.71 9.89 -17.02
N SER A 312 27.47 9.29 -18.20
CA SER A 312 27.07 7.89 -18.36
C SER A 312 25.76 7.52 -17.63
N GLN A 313 24.85 8.49 -17.49
CA GLN A 313 23.55 8.32 -16.83
C GLN A 313 22.41 8.30 -17.85
N HIS A 314 21.30 7.67 -17.48
CA HIS A 314 20.07 7.69 -18.26
C HIS A 314 19.09 8.76 -17.75
N PHE A 315 18.34 9.34 -18.67
CA PHE A 315 17.29 10.30 -18.38
C PHE A 315 15.98 9.89 -19.06
N PHE A 316 14.87 10.04 -18.33
CA PHE A 316 13.54 9.65 -18.78
C PHE A 316 12.57 10.83 -18.69
N THR A 317 11.73 11.03 -19.71
CA THR A 317 10.69 12.05 -19.68
C THR A 317 9.49 11.68 -20.54
N THR A 318 8.29 12.07 -20.10
CA THR A 318 7.06 12.03 -20.93
C THR A 318 6.81 13.34 -21.68
N SER A 319 7.55 14.41 -21.34
CA SER A 319 7.37 15.72 -21.96
C SER A 319 8.05 15.77 -23.33
N ALA A 320 7.24 15.81 -24.39
CA ALA A 320 7.74 16.04 -25.74
C ALA A 320 8.51 17.38 -25.85
N GLY A 321 8.11 18.41 -25.08
CA GLY A 321 8.82 19.68 -25.04
C GLY A 321 10.19 19.61 -24.37
N GLU A 322 10.32 18.81 -23.29
CA GLU A 322 11.61 18.57 -22.63
C GLU A 322 12.53 17.76 -23.56
N ARG A 323 12.01 16.70 -24.19
CA ARG A 323 12.71 15.92 -25.23
C ARG A 323 13.25 16.82 -26.35
N ASP A 324 12.40 17.67 -26.92
CA ASP A 324 12.78 18.56 -28.03
C ASP A 324 13.79 19.62 -27.58
N THR A 325 13.72 20.07 -26.33
CA THR A 325 14.70 20.98 -25.75
C THR A 325 16.05 20.29 -25.60
N ILE A 326 16.10 19.09 -25.01
CA ILE A 326 17.32 18.29 -24.82
C ILE A 326 18.02 18.05 -26.16
N LEU A 327 17.28 17.57 -27.17
CA LEU A 327 17.80 17.34 -28.53
C LEU A 327 18.42 18.59 -29.16
N LYS A 328 17.93 19.77 -28.81
CA LYS A 328 18.39 21.05 -29.37
C LYS A 328 19.55 21.65 -28.57
N THR A 329 19.59 21.48 -27.26
CA THR A 329 20.46 22.27 -26.36
C THR A 329 21.53 21.44 -25.64
N LEU A 330 21.37 20.12 -25.52
CA LEU A 330 22.26 19.25 -24.75
C LEU A 330 22.96 18.23 -25.66
N PRO A 331 24.13 18.56 -26.25
CA PRO A 331 24.77 17.73 -27.27
C PRO A 331 25.36 16.41 -26.75
N THR A 332 25.47 16.22 -25.44
CA THR A 332 25.97 14.97 -24.83
C THR A 332 24.87 13.94 -24.62
N TYR A 333 23.60 14.36 -24.70
CA TYR A 333 22.42 13.50 -24.55
C TYR A 333 22.08 12.85 -25.89
N HIS A 334 22.24 11.54 -25.95
CA HIS A 334 21.85 10.72 -27.09
C HIS A 334 20.43 10.21 -26.88
N TYR A 335 19.53 10.57 -27.78
CA TYR A 335 18.16 10.07 -27.76
C TYR A 335 18.12 8.59 -28.19
N GLU A 336 17.60 7.74 -27.32
CA GLU A 336 17.51 6.29 -27.55
C GLU A 336 16.12 5.85 -28.02
N GLY A 337 15.15 6.78 -28.03
CA GLY A 337 13.79 6.51 -28.48
C GLY A 337 12.77 6.46 -27.33
N VAL A 338 11.64 5.82 -27.62
CA VAL A 338 10.60 5.53 -26.64
C VAL A 338 10.99 4.25 -25.91
N ALA A 339 11.23 4.34 -24.60
CA ALA A 339 11.59 3.17 -23.79
C ALA A 339 10.35 2.34 -23.41
N PHE A 340 9.28 3.00 -22.99
CA PHE A 340 8.02 2.37 -22.61
C PHE A 340 6.88 3.39 -22.62
N GLN A 341 5.68 2.96 -22.26
CA GLN A 341 4.50 3.81 -22.15
C GLN A 341 4.23 4.18 -20.70
N ALA A 342 3.58 5.32 -20.51
CA ALA A 342 2.99 5.76 -19.25
C ALA A 342 1.51 6.08 -19.47
N PHE A 343 0.70 6.07 -18.42
CA PHE A 343 -0.67 6.58 -18.48
C PHE A 343 -0.66 8.08 -18.76
N ALA A 344 -1.56 8.54 -19.64
CA ALA A 344 -1.68 9.96 -19.99
C ALA A 344 -2.20 10.83 -18.85
N HIS A 345 -2.85 10.22 -17.85
CA HIS A 345 -3.49 10.89 -16.73
C HIS A 345 -3.20 10.15 -15.42
N GLU A 346 -3.05 10.93 -14.35
CA GLU A 346 -2.92 10.41 -12.99
C GLU A 346 -4.23 9.80 -12.49
N GLY A 347 -4.15 8.91 -11.51
CA GLY A 347 -5.32 8.41 -10.76
C GLY A 347 -6.10 7.30 -11.46
N ALA A 348 -5.55 6.66 -12.49
CA ALA A 348 -6.10 5.44 -13.04
C ALA A 348 -6.11 4.32 -11.96
N PRO A 349 -7.16 3.50 -11.84
CA PRO A 349 -7.17 2.38 -10.89
C PRO A 349 -5.97 1.46 -11.10
N GLY A 350 -5.22 1.18 -10.03
CA GLY A 350 -4.01 0.36 -10.11
C GLY A 350 -2.79 1.08 -10.74
N SER A 351 -2.81 2.41 -10.81
CA SER A 351 -1.65 3.20 -11.24
C SER A 351 -0.83 3.75 -10.08
N LEU A 352 0.45 4.00 -10.35
CA LEU A 352 1.42 4.65 -9.47
C LEU A 352 1.96 5.89 -10.19
N THR A 353 2.03 7.04 -9.51
CA THR A 353 2.70 8.22 -10.07
C THR A 353 4.10 8.31 -9.52
N LEU A 354 5.09 8.25 -10.40
CA LEU A 354 6.50 8.40 -10.07
C LEU A 354 6.84 9.87 -9.86
N GLU A 355 7.52 10.15 -8.76
CA GLU A 355 8.00 11.48 -8.40
C GLU A 355 9.44 11.66 -8.87
N ARG A 356 9.73 12.75 -9.60
CA ARG A 356 11.05 13.01 -10.18
C ARG A 356 11.88 13.92 -9.28
N PHE A 357 13.15 13.54 -9.11
CA PHE A 357 14.14 14.30 -8.35
C PHE A 357 15.42 14.46 -9.17
N LEU A 358 16.06 15.63 -9.04
CA LEU A 358 17.38 15.92 -9.59
C LEU A 358 18.35 16.17 -8.44
N ASN A 359 19.44 15.43 -8.38
CA ASN A 359 20.59 15.82 -7.58
C ASN A 359 21.43 16.85 -8.34
N THR A 360 21.36 18.11 -7.91
CA THR A 360 22.06 19.24 -8.54
C THR A 360 23.58 19.22 -8.39
N GLU A 361 24.12 18.39 -7.49
CA GLU A 361 25.56 18.22 -7.31
C GLU A 361 26.12 17.18 -8.28
N THR A 362 25.36 16.10 -8.55
CA THR A 362 25.80 14.97 -9.39
C THR A 362 25.18 14.94 -10.78
N GLY A 363 24.07 15.66 -11.01
CA GLY A 363 23.26 15.60 -12.23
C GLY A 363 22.30 14.40 -12.29
N LEU A 364 22.28 13.57 -11.24
CA LEU A 364 21.54 12.31 -11.22
C LEU A 364 20.04 12.55 -11.09
N HIS A 365 19.25 11.86 -11.92
CA HIS A 365 17.80 11.84 -11.78
C HIS A 365 17.35 10.57 -11.06
N HIS A 366 16.32 10.70 -10.23
CA HIS A 366 15.72 9.58 -9.53
C HIS A 366 14.19 9.65 -9.64
N PHE A 367 13.57 8.49 -9.86
CA PHE A 367 12.13 8.33 -9.97
C PHE A 367 11.64 7.49 -8.81
N ALA A 368 11.00 8.15 -7.85
CA ALA A 368 10.49 7.52 -6.65
C ALA A 368 9.07 7.01 -6.90
N ALA A 369 8.85 5.70 -6.77
CA ALA A 369 7.54 5.06 -7.02
C ALA A 369 6.63 5.12 -5.80
N SER A 370 7.23 5.25 -4.63
CA SER A 370 6.51 5.36 -3.36
C SER A 370 6.52 6.79 -2.86
N GLN A 371 5.42 7.18 -2.25
CA GLN A 371 5.32 8.49 -1.59
C GLN A 371 6.29 8.61 -0.41
N ALA A 372 6.67 7.49 0.22
CA ALA A 372 7.66 7.41 1.28
C ALA A 372 9.08 7.75 0.79
N GLU A 373 9.53 7.10 -0.30
CA GLU A 373 10.82 7.39 -0.95
C GLU A 373 10.90 8.85 -1.39
N ALA A 374 9.83 9.35 -2.04
CA ALA A 374 9.73 10.75 -2.44
C ALA A 374 9.82 11.70 -1.23
N SER A 375 9.12 11.40 -0.14
CA SER A 375 9.14 12.22 1.09
C SER A 375 10.50 12.18 1.78
N ALA A 376 11.20 11.04 1.77
CA ALA A 376 12.53 10.89 2.33
C ALA A 376 13.57 11.74 1.58
N ILE A 377 13.49 11.79 0.24
CA ILE A 377 14.36 12.65 -0.57
C ILE A 377 14.04 14.13 -0.31
N LYS A 378 12.75 14.52 -0.26
CA LYS A 378 12.32 15.89 0.09
C LYS A 378 12.81 16.32 1.48
N ALA A 379 12.89 15.38 2.43
CA ALA A 379 13.39 15.61 3.78
C ALA A 379 14.93 15.63 3.89
N GLY A 380 15.67 15.47 2.78
CA GLY A 380 17.13 15.48 2.75
C GLY A 380 17.78 14.18 3.24
N LEU A 381 17.00 13.11 3.40
CA LEU A 381 17.50 11.85 3.95
C LEU A 381 18.31 11.02 2.93
N ALA A 382 18.29 11.42 1.66
CA ALA A 382 19.10 10.85 0.56
C ALA A 382 20.42 11.62 0.34
N GLY A 383 20.80 12.49 1.27
CA GLY A 383 21.94 13.40 1.14
C GLY A 383 21.55 14.79 0.64
N THR A 384 22.55 15.66 0.46
CA THR A 384 22.34 17.01 -0.05
C THR A 384 22.21 17.03 -1.58
N GLY A 385 21.79 18.17 -2.12
CA GLY A 385 21.76 18.40 -3.56
C GLY A 385 20.48 17.96 -4.27
N TRP A 386 19.63 17.14 -3.64
CA TRP A 386 18.35 16.71 -4.21
C TRP A 386 17.31 17.83 -4.26
N VAL A 387 16.74 18.02 -5.45
CA VAL A 387 15.65 18.95 -5.75
C VAL A 387 14.48 18.15 -6.30
N TYR A 388 13.31 18.38 -5.74
CA TYR A 388 12.07 17.81 -6.27
C TYR A 388 11.64 18.55 -7.53
N GLU A 389 11.45 17.82 -8.63
CA GLU A 389 11.11 18.38 -9.94
C GLU A 389 9.62 18.20 -10.30
N GLY A 390 8.83 17.57 -9.44
CA GLY A 390 7.42 17.30 -9.68
C GLY A 390 7.15 15.86 -10.12
N HIS A 391 5.94 15.62 -10.62
CA HIS A 391 5.56 14.34 -11.19
C HIS A 391 6.43 14.01 -12.41
N GLY A 392 7.02 12.81 -12.41
CA GLY A 392 7.73 12.25 -13.55
C GLY A 392 6.75 11.67 -14.57
N PHE A 393 6.11 10.56 -14.23
CA PHE A 393 5.10 9.91 -15.06
C PHE A 393 4.30 8.84 -14.29
N THR A 394 3.11 8.52 -14.80
CA THR A 394 2.20 7.55 -14.17
C THR A 394 2.30 6.18 -14.84
N VAL A 395 2.50 5.13 -14.06
CA VAL A 395 2.71 3.74 -14.50
C VAL A 395 1.72 2.81 -13.81
N ALA A 396 1.71 1.52 -14.14
CA ALA A 396 0.91 0.53 -13.45
C ALA A 396 1.63 0.01 -12.19
N ALA A 397 0.87 -0.27 -11.13
CA ALA A 397 1.36 -1.08 -10.03
C ALA A 397 1.74 -2.48 -10.55
N PRO A 398 2.86 -3.06 -10.10
CA PRO A 398 3.25 -4.39 -10.53
C PRO A 398 2.25 -5.41 -9.96
N THR A 399 1.99 -6.48 -10.71
CA THR A 399 1.25 -7.64 -10.17
C THR A 399 2.18 -8.51 -9.35
N ASP A 400 1.64 -9.33 -8.45
CA ASP A 400 2.44 -10.26 -7.63
C ASP A 400 3.34 -11.17 -8.48
N ALA A 401 2.85 -11.63 -9.64
CA ALA A 401 3.62 -12.44 -10.57
C ALA A 401 4.85 -11.71 -11.13
N MET A 402 4.81 -10.38 -11.24
CA MET A 402 5.90 -9.56 -11.78
C MET A 402 7.01 -9.33 -10.76
N LEU A 403 6.70 -9.32 -9.47
CA LEU A 403 7.69 -9.13 -8.40
C LEU A 403 8.72 -10.26 -8.32
N HIS A 404 8.41 -11.42 -8.91
CA HIS A 404 9.26 -12.61 -8.90
C HIS A 404 10.09 -12.82 -10.18
N LEU A 405 10.19 -11.80 -11.06
CA LEU A 405 10.81 -11.92 -12.39
C LEU A 405 12.31 -11.69 -12.46
#